data_AF-A0A2L1U787-F1
#
_entry.id   AF-A0A2L1U787-F1
#
_cell.length_a   1.000
_cell.length_b   1.000
_cell.length_c   1.000
_cell.angle_alpha   90.00
_cell.angle_beta   90.00
_cell.angle_gamma   90.00
#
_symmetry.space_group_name_H-M   'P 1'
#
loop_
_entity.id
_entity.type
_entity.pdbx_description
1 polymer ?
#
loop_
_entity_poly.entity_id
_entity_poly.type
_entity_poly.pdbx_seq_one_letter_code
_entity_poly.pdbx_strand_id
1 'polypeptide(L)'
;MESESEQLIRHHLITAIHYYENDLYSFKGEEWEQGAKVFQELIIYLTRLYLDVRYCPRKSCVCSPEYGFNVLLNQYSDTITKHYKDYANELKELAEQLGGTEDD
;
A
#
# COMPACT_ATOMS: atom_id res chain seq x y z
N MET A 1 -20.92 -7.96 7.61
CA MET A 1 -20.02 -9.06 7.23
C MET A 1 -19.04 -8.44 6.26
N GLU A 2 -17.75 -8.41 6.60
CA GLU A 2 -16.73 -7.79 5.73
C GLU A 2 -16.65 -8.56 4.40
N SER A 3 -16.47 -7.83 3.30
CA SER A 3 -16.21 -8.45 2.00
C SER A 3 -14.82 -9.12 1.98
N GLU A 4 -14.59 -10.01 1.02
CA GLU A 4 -13.26 -10.61 0.82
C GLU A 4 -12.18 -9.55 0.53
N SER A 5 -12.55 -8.50 -0.22
CA SER A 5 -11.63 -7.39 -0.51
C SER A 5 -11.30 -6.59 0.74
N GLU A 6 -12.27 -6.33 1.62
CA GLU A 6 -12.04 -5.64 2.90
C GLU A 6 -11.10 -6.44 3.81
N GLN A 7 -11.29 -7.76 3.88
CA GLN A 7 -10.42 -8.64 4.65
C GLN A 7 -8.98 -8.64 4.11
N LEU A 8 -8.80 -8.63 2.79
CA LEU A 8 -7.49 -8.58 2.15
C LEU A 8 -6.80 -7.24 2.39
N ILE A 9 -7.49 -6.12 2.20
CA ILE A 9 -6.94 -4.78 2.49
C ILE A 9 -6.54 -4.68 3.97
N ARG A 10 -7.39 -5.17 4.88
CA ARG A 10 -7.11 -5.22 6.32
C ARG A 10 -5.86 -6.04 6.63
N HIS A 11 -5.69 -7.18 5.97
CA HIS A 11 -4.49 -8.01 6.12
C HIS A 11 -3.23 -7.21 5.77
N HIS A 12 -3.19 -6.57 4.58
CA HIS A 12 -2.04 -5.78 4.18
C HIS A 12 -1.81 -4.56 5.06
N LEU A 13 -2.87 -3.92 5.57
CA LEU A 13 -2.77 -2.80 6.51
C LEU A 13 -2.06 -3.22 7.80
N ILE A 14 -2.47 -4.36 8.37
CA ILE A 14 -1.85 -4.90 9.58
C ILE A 14 -0.37 -5.24 9.33
N THR A 15 -0.06 -5.87 8.19
CA THR A 15 1.31 -6.19 7.81
C THR A 15 2.17 -4.92 7.67
N ALA A 16 1.65 -3.86 7.04
CA ALA A 16 2.35 -2.59 6.90
C ALA A 16 2.63 -1.94 8.27
N ILE A 17 1.67 -1.99 9.20
CA ILE A 17 1.83 -1.49 10.58
C ILE A 17 2.91 -2.29 11.30
N HIS A 18 2.86 -3.63 11.25
CA HIS A 18 3.86 -4.46 11.92
C HIS A 18 5.28 -4.17 11.41
N TYR A 19 5.44 -3.95 10.11
CA TYR A 19 6.72 -3.60 9.54
C TYR A 19 7.21 -2.23 10.02
N TYR A 20 6.35 -1.22 9.96
CA TYR A 20 6.67 0.13 10.42
C TYR A 20 7.03 0.17 11.91
N GLU A 21 6.28 -0.56 12.74
CA GLU A 21 6.44 -0.56 14.19
C GLU A 21 7.47 -1.55 14.73
N ASN A 22 7.94 -2.54 13.97
CA ASN A 22 8.84 -3.57 14.51
C ASN A 22 10.05 -3.79 13.61
N ASP A 23 9.81 -4.17 12.36
CA ASP A 23 10.89 -4.63 11.48
C ASP A 23 11.79 -3.47 11.03
N LEU A 24 11.22 -2.28 10.88
CA LEU A 24 11.96 -1.11 10.41
C LEU A 24 13.08 -0.70 11.38
N TYR A 25 12.96 -1.00 12.68
CA TYR A 25 14.00 -0.71 13.67
C TYR A 25 15.32 -1.46 13.43
N SER A 26 15.32 -2.46 12.56
CA SER A 26 16.55 -3.14 12.13
C SER A 26 17.43 -2.28 11.19
N PHE A 27 16.87 -1.24 10.57
CA PHE A 27 17.57 -0.33 9.66
C PHE A 27 18.06 0.94 10.38
N LYS A 28 19.04 1.63 9.80
CA LYS A 28 19.63 2.87 10.36
C LYS A 28 19.88 3.92 9.28
N GLY A 29 19.85 5.19 9.68
CA GLY A 29 20.14 6.32 8.80
C GLY A 29 19.14 6.42 7.66
N GLU A 30 19.63 6.70 6.46
CA GLU A 30 18.80 6.95 5.26
C GLU A 30 17.86 5.78 4.92
N GLU A 31 18.29 4.53 5.14
CA GLU A 31 17.47 3.36 4.88
C GLU A 31 16.24 3.27 5.80
N TRP A 32 16.42 3.65 7.07
CA TRP A 32 15.31 3.76 8.02
C TRP A 32 14.35 4.88 7.60
N GLU A 33 14.88 6.05 7.22
CA GLU A 33 14.05 7.21 6.82
C GLU A 33 13.22 6.90 5.55
N GLN A 34 13.84 6.26 4.56
CA GLN A 34 13.14 5.84 3.34
C GLN A 34 12.07 4.80 3.64
N GLY A 35 12.40 3.74 4.41
CA GLY A 35 11.43 2.73 4.80
C GLY A 35 10.28 3.31 5.64
N ALA A 36 10.56 4.20 6.59
CA ALA A 36 9.56 4.88 7.41
C ALA A 36 8.56 5.62 6.53
N LYS A 37 9.06 6.41 5.57
CA LYS A 37 8.22 7.17 4.65
C LYS A 37 7.33 6.24 3.82
N VAL A 38 7.91 5.21 3.21
CA VAL A 38 7.17 4.28 2.32
C VAL A 38 6.05 3.58 3.08
N PHE A 39 6.35 3.00 4.25
CA PHE A 39 5.35 2.25 5.00
C PHE A 39 4.31 3.15 5.66
N GLN A 40 4.67 4.37 6.06
CA GLN A 40 3.69 5.34 6.52
C GLN A 40 2.69 5.73 5.42
N GLU A 41 3.17 6.00 4.20
CA GLU A 41 2.29 6.27 3.05
C GLU A 41 1.42 5.05 2.70
N LEU A 42 1.99 3.84 2.77
CA LEU A 42 1.26 2.59 2.54
C LEU A 42 0.12 2.39 3.54
N ILE A 43 0.38 2.62 4.83
CA ILE A 43 -0.63 2.57 5.91
C ILE A 43 -1.75 3.57 5.63
N ILE A 44 -1.42 4.79 5.20
CA ILE A 44 -2.42 5.82 4.87
C ILE A 44 -3.33 5.35 3.74
N TYR A 45 -2.78 4.88 2.62
CA TYR A 45 -3.59 4.43 1.48
C TYR A 45 -4.43 3.19 1.81
N LEU A 46 -3.85 2.19 2.49
CA LEU A 46 -4.58 0.99 2.91
C LEU A 46 -5.70 1.33 3.90
N THR A 47 -5.47 2.27 4.83
CA THR A 47 -6.53 2.77 5.72
C THR A 47 -7.65 3.45 4.95
N ARG A 48 -7.31 4.27 3.95
CA ARG A 48 -8.32 4.92 3.10
C ARG A 48 -9.12 3.91 2.28
N LEU A 49 -8.48 2.86 1.77
CA LEU A 49 -9.15 1.78 1.05
C LEU A 49 -10.08 0.99 1.99
N TYR A 50 -9.62 0.63 3.19
CA TYR A 50 -10.40 -0.14 4.16
C TYR A 50 -11.61 0.62 4.71
N LEU A 51 -11.45 1.92 5.00
CA LEU A 51 -12.52 2.76 5.53
C LEU A 51 -13.35 3.46 4.44
N ASP A 52 -13.07 3.17 3.16
CA ASP A 52 -13.67 3.83 2.00
C ASP A 52 -13.62 5.38 2.06
N VAL A 53 -12.48 5.93 2.50
CA VAL A 53 -12.27 7.38 2.61
C VAL A 53 -11.79 7.94 1.29
N ARG A 54 -12.75 8.46 0.51
CA ARG A 54 -12.52 8.93 -0.86
C ARG A 54 -13.11 10.31 -1.10
N TYR A 55 -12.39 11.11 -1.89
CA TYR A 55 -12.91 12.37 -2.43
C TYR A 55 -13.75 12.15 -3.71
N CYS A 56 -13.41 11.13 -4.50
CA CYS A 56 -14.09 10.79 -5.74
C CYS A 56 -14.34 9.28 -5.82
N PRO A 57 -15.49 8.86 -6.38
CA PRO A 57 -15.80 7.44 -6.54
C PRO A 57 -15.04 6.78 -7.70
N ARG A 58 -14.50 7.56 -8.65
CA ARG A 58 -13.77 7.02 -9.81
C ARG A 58 -12.40 6.51 -9.38
N LYS A 59 -12.18 5.20 -9.50
CA LYS A 59 -10.93 4.53 -9.11
C LYS A 59 -9.70 5.01 -9.89
N SER A 60 -9.88 5.41 -11.14
CA SER A 60 -8.81 5.99 -11.98
C SER A 60 -8.54 7.48 -11.72
N CYS A 61 -9.32 8.17 -10.86
CA CYS A 61 -9.02 9.55 -10.50
C CYS A 61 -7.70 9.63 -9.73
N VAL A 62 -6.88 10.63 -10.02
CA VAL A 62 -5.69 11.00 -9.21
C VAL A 62 -6.00 11.15 -7.71
N CYS A 63 -7.24 11.50 -7.40
CA CYS A 63 -7.75 11.71 -6.05
C CYS A 63 -8.25 10.44 -5.34
N SER A 64 -8.37 9.31 -6.06
CA SER A 64 -8.82 8.04 -5.50
C SER A 64 -7.72 7.40 -4.66
N PRO A 65 -8.07 6.60 -3.65
CA PRO A 65 -7.08 5.82 -2.92
C PRO A 65 -6.43 4.74 -3.81
N GLU A 66 -7.12 4.16 -4.78
CA GLU A 66 -6.58 3.13 -5.70
C GLU A 66 -5.48 3.70 -6.59
N TYR A 67 -5.68 4.89 -7.16
CA TYR A 67 -4.67 5.54 -8.00
C TYR A 67 -3.44 5.88 -7.17
N GLY A 68 -3.63 6.52 -6.01
CA GLY A 68 -2.52 6.89 -5.14
C GLY A 68 -1.74 5.68 -4.61
N PHE A 69 -2.44 4.58 -4.29
CA PHE A 69 -1.81 3.31 -3.94
C PHE A 69 -0.95 2.76 -5.08
N ASN A 70 -1.48 2.72 -6.31
CA ASN A 70 -0.72 2.28 -7.49
C ASN A 70 0.51 3.14 -7.76
N VAL A 71 0.38 4.47 -7.66
CA VAL A 71 1.51 5.39 -7.82
C VAL A 71 2.57 5.14 -6.76
N LEU A 72 2.17 4.94 -5.50
CA LEU A 72 3.10 4.61 -4.41
C LEU A 72 3.89 3.34 -4.72
N LEU A 73 3.21 2.26 -5.12
CA LEU A 73 3.85 0.98 -5.44
C LEU A 73 4.83 1.13 -6.61
N ASN A 74 4.48 1.89 -7.65
CA ASN A 74 5.35 2.13 -8.78
C ASN A 74 6.58 2.98 -8.40
N GLN A 75 6.38 4.02 -7.59
CA GLN A 75 7.46 4.90 -7.14
C GLN A 75 8.46 4.19 -6.22
N TYR A 76 7.98 3.26 -5.39
CA TYR A 76 8.78 2.62 -4.34
C TYR A 76 8.96 1.11 -4.52
N SER A 77 8.66 0.57 -5.70
CA SER A 77 8.75 -0.87 -6.01
C SER A 77 10.10 -1.46 -5.59
N ASP A 78 11.20 -0.78 -5.90
CA ASP A 78 12.55 -1.25 -5.59
C ASP A 78 12.82 -1.27 -4.08
N THR A 79 12.39 -0.23 -3.36
CA THR A 79 12.53 -0.15 -1.90
C THR A 79 11.72 -1.26 -1.22
N ILE A 80 10.44 -1.41 -1.58
CA ILE A 80 9.57 -2.45 -1.01
C ILE A 80 10.14 -3.84 -1.33
N THR A 81 10.59 -4.07 -2.57
CA THR A 81 11.17 -5.35 -2.99
C THR A 81 12.47 -5.67 -2.25
N LYS A 82 13.33 -4.66 -2.04
CA LYS A 82 14.60 -4.82 -1.30
C LYS A 82 14.35 -5.28 0.13
N HIS A 83 13.33 -4.70 0.77
CA HIS A 83 13.01 -5.00 2.15
C HIS A 83 12.17 -6.26 2.31
N TYR A 84 11.25 -6.53 1.37
CA TYR A 84 10.23 -7.56 1.50
C TYR A 84 9.66 -7.98 0.15
N LYS A 85 10.44 -8.76 -0.61
CA LYS A 85 10.11 -9.19 -1.98
C LYS A 85 8.75 -9.86 -2.12
N ASP A 86 8.40 -10.76 -1.21
CA ASP A 86 7.13 -11.51 -1.30
C ASP A 86 5.95 -10.57 -1.06
N TYR A 87 6.03 -9.73 -0.04
CA TYR A 87 5.02 -8.70 0.24
C TYR A 87 4.89 -7.67 -0.90
N ALA A 88 5.98 -7.34 -1.59
CA ALA A 88 5.94 -6.49 -2.78
C ALA A 88 5.07 -7.10 -3.90
N ASN A 89 5.10 -8.43 -4.07
CA ASN A 89 4.25 -9.11 -5.05
C ASN A 89 2.80 -9.14 -4.60
N GLU A 90 2.54 -9.43 -3.32
CA GLU A 90 1.19 -9.43 -2.77
C GLU A 90 0.51 -8.04 -2.90
N LEU A 91 1.27 -6.96 -2.68
CA LEU A 91 0.76 -5.59 -2.89
C LEU A 91 0.43 -5.30 -4.35
N LYS A 92 1.17 -5.87 -5.31
CA LYS A 92 0.88 -5.76 -6.75
C LYS A 92 -0.40 -6.52 -7.11
N GLU A 93 -0.55 -7.73 -6.60
CA GLU A 93 -1.78 -8.52 -6.78
C GLU A 93 -3.00 -7.79 -6.20
N LEU A 94 -2.86 -7.16 -5.02
CA LEU A 94 -3.91 -6.30 -4.46
C LEU A 94 -4.23 -5.12 -5.40
N ALA A 95 -3.22 -4.42 -5.92
CA ALA A 95 -3.40 -3.30 -6.84
C ALA A 95 -4.15 -3.69 -8.12
N GLU A 96 -3.84 -4.86 -8.69
CA GLU A 96 -4.55 -5.43 -9.85
C GLU A 96 -6.02 -5.70 -9.52
N GLN A 97 -6.31 -6.32 -8.37
CA GLN A 97 -7.68 -6.60 -7.92
C GLN A 97 -8.49 -5.33 -7.64
N LEU A 98 -7.84 -4.25 -7.19
CA LEU A 98 -8.50 -2.97 -6.95
C LEU A 98 -8.93 -2.28 -8.25
N GLY A 99 -8.39 -2.67 -9.41
CA GLY A 99 -8.78 -2.19 -10.74
C GLY A 99 -8.08 -0.89 -11.15
N GLY A 100 -6.77 -0.82 -10.96
CA GLY A 100 -5.95 0.37 -11.24
C GLY A 100 -5.19 0.40 -12.56
N THR A 101 -5.41 -0.56 -13.46
CA THR A 101 -4.76 -0.59 -14.79
C THR A 101 -5.81 -0.48 -15.89
N GLU A 102 -5.77 0.68 -16.55
CA GLU A 102 -6.19 0.97 -17.93
C GLU A 102 -7.63 0.59 -18.29
N ASP A 103 -8.56 1.54 -18.07
CA ASP A 103 -9.65 1.75 -19.04
C ASP A 103 -9.01 2.40 -20.29
N ASP A 104 -8.66 1.59 -21.29
CA ASP A 104 -8.54 2.02 -22.69
C ASP A 104 -9.90 1.90 -23.39
#